data_AF-A0A534WHH9-F1
#
_entry.id   AF-A0A534WHH9-F1
#
_cell.length_a   1.000
_cell.length_b   1.000
_cell.length_c   1.000
_cell.angle_alpha   90.00
_cell.angle_beta   90.00
_cell.angle_gamma   90.00
#
_symmetry.space_group_name_H-M   'P 1'
#
loop_
_entity.id
_entity.type
_entity.pdbx_description
1 polymer ?
#
loop_
_entity_poly.entity_id
_entity_poly.type
_entity_poly.pdbx_seq_one_letter_code
_entity_poly.pdbx_strand_id
1 'polypeptide(L)'
;MEKAQIRAAGEKLLESHQVEKVQKEQKEARRKRDREHRRPRLEAAPPPMREAEPPADRVKLYVEQGSEHGWTAETLMSALSQLAGQPRDTALAADVKPRYAYVLVR
;
A
#
# COMPACT_ATOMS: atom_id res chain seq x y z
N MET A 1 2.31 -63.59 20.03
CA MET A 1 2.95 -62.58 20.90
C MET A 1 3.49 -61.37 20.12
N GLU A 2 3.94 -61.50 18.87
CA GLU A 2 4.52 -60.37 18.09
C GLU A 2 3.57 -59.24 17.68
N LYS A 3 2.28 -59.53 17.42
CA LYS A 3 1.33 -58.50 16.92
C LYS A 3 0.99 -57.41 17.94
N ALA A 4 1.19 -57.68 19.23
CA ALA A 4 0.94 -56.70 20.30
C ALA A 4 2.09 -55.69 20.43
N GLN A 5 3.33 -56.12 20.16
CA GLN A 5 4.51 -55.26 20.26
C GLN A 5 4.58 -54.22 19.14
N ILE A 6 4.13 -54.58 17.93
CA ILE A 6 4.09 -53.66 16.77
C ILE A 6 3.06 -52.53 17.00
N ARG A 7 1.90 -52.83 17.60
CA ARG A 7 0.89 -51.81 17.95
C ARG A 7 1.38 -50.89 19.07
N ALA A 8 1.99 -51.45 20.11
CA ALA A 8 2.57 -50.66 21.20
C ALA A 8 3.74 -49.76 20.74
N ALA A 9 4.53 -50.21 19.75
CA ALA A 9 5.56 -49.38 19.13
C ALA A 9 4.95 -48.25 18.28
N GLY A 10 3.87 -48.52 17.53
CA GLY A 10 3.15 -47.52 16.75
C GLY A 10 2.50 -46.43 17.62
N GLU A 11 1.94 -46.79 18.77
CA GLU A 11 1.37 -45.84 19.74
C GLU A 11 2.44 -44.92 20.34
N LYS A 12 3.61 -45.47 20.69
CA LYS A 12 4.75 -44.66 21.20
C LYS A 12 5.30 -43.68 20.17
N LEU A 13 5.32 -44.07 18.89
CA LEU A 13 5.75 -43.18 17.81
C LEU A 13 4.73 -42.04 17.59
N LEU A 14 3.43 -42.35 17.63
CA LEU A 14 2.36 -41.34 17.54
C LEU A 14 2.38 -40.38 18.74
N GLU A 15 2.69 -40.87 19.93
CA GLU A 15 2.85 -40.05 21.13
C GLU A 15 4.09 -39.15 21.03
N SER A 16 5.22 -39.67 20.55
CA SER A 16 6.42 -38.85 20.32
C SER A 16 6.21 -37.75 19.28
N HIS A 17 5.46 -38.04 18.21
CA HIS A 17 5.15 -37.06 17.17
C HIS A 17 4.18 -35.97 17.65
N GLN A 18 3.25 -36.33 18.54
CA GLN A 18 2.38 -35.35 19.21
C GLN A 18 3.18 -34.45 20.17
N VAL A 19 4.08 -35.01 20.96
CA VAL A 19 4.95 -34.25 21.87
C VAL A 19 5.85 -33.29 21.09
N GLU A 20 6.44 -33.72 19.98
CA GLU A 20 7.25 -32.87 19.11
C GLU A 20 6.44 -31.71 18.53
N LYS A 21 5.20 -31.97 18.09
CA LYS A 21 4.30 -30.96 17.56
C LYS A 21 3.93 -29.91 18.61
N VAL A 22 3.62 -30.32 19.84
CA VAL A 22 3.32 -29.43 20.96
C VAL A 22 4.54 -28.57 21.32
N GLN A 23 5.74 -29.14 21.37
CA GLN A 23 6.96 -28.39 21.64
C GLN A 23 7.27 -27.36 20.54
N LYS A 24 7.04 -27.71 19.27
CA LYS A 24 7.23 -26.81 18.13
C LYS A 24 6.24 -25.64 18.18
N GLU A 25 4.99 -25.91 18.49
CA GLU A 25 3.93 -24.90 18.61
C GLU A 25 4.20 -23.93 19.78
N GLN A 26 4.60 -24.44 20.95
CA GLN A 26 4.98 -23.59 22.08
C GLN A 26 6.22 -22.71 21.78
N LYS A 27 7.21 -23.27 21.06
CA LYS A 27 8.41 -22.52 20.65
C LYS A 27 8.08 -21.43 19.63
N GLU A 28 7.16 -21.70 18.71
CA GLU A 28 6.70 -20.72 17.71
C GLU A 28 5.88 -19.60 18.36
N ALA A 29 4.99 -19.93 19.31
CA ALA A 29 4.21 -18.95 20.07
C ALA A 29 5.11 -17.98 20.87
N ARG A 30 6.15 -18.50 21.53
CA ARG A 30 7.15 -17.67 22.23
C ARG A 30 7.91 -16.76 21.26
N ARG A 31 8.30 -17.25 20.08
CA ARG A 31 9.00 -16.46 19.06
C ARG A 31 8.12 -15.36 18.44
N LYS A 32 6.83 -15.60 18.22
CA LYS A 32 5.90 -14.59 17.68
C LYS A 32 5.71 -13.44 18.67
N ARG A 33 5.50 -13.76 19.96
CA ARG A 33 5.30 -12.75 21.01
C ARG A 33 6.51 -11.80 21.16
N ASP A 34 7.74 -12.33 21.17
CA ASP A 34 8.95 -11.48 21.24
C ASP A 34 9.14 -10.60 19.99
N ARG A 35 8.73 -11.09 18.82
CA ARG A 35 8.82 -10.35 17.55
C ARG A 35 7.78 -9.24 17.42
N GLU A 36 6.61 -9.38 18.04
CA GLU A 36 5.60 -8.30 18.13
C GLU A 36 6.08 -7.16 19.02
N HIS A 37 6.68 -7.46 20.18
CA HIS A 37 7.16 -6.43 21.12
C HIS A 37 8.36 -5.61 20.59
N ARG A 38 9.12 -6.15 19.62
CA ARG A 38 10.27 -5.45 19.00
C ARG A 38 9.95 -4.77 17.68
N ARG A 39 8.73 -4.90 17.15
CA ARG A 39 8.33 -4.14 15.98
C ARG A 39 8.08 -2.70 16.42
N PRO A 40 8.79 -1.69 15.88
CA PRO A 40 8.35 -0.32 16.05
C PRO A 40 6.93 -0.26 15.52
N ARG A 41 5.99 0.20 16.36
CA ARG A 41 4.62 0.46 15.96
C ARG A 41 4.69 1.61 14.97
N LEU A 42 4.90 1.29 13.69
CA LEU A 42 4.58 2.17 12.59
C LEU A 42 3.12 2.51 12.82
N GLU A 43 2.87 3.68 13.41
CA GLU A 43 1.57 4.32 13.28
C GLU A 43 1.18 4.15 11.84
N ALA A 44 0.03 3.51 11.61
CA ALA A 44 -0.48 3.33 10.28
C ALA A 44 -0.54 4.73 9.69
N ALA A 45 0.42 5.04 8.80
CA ALA A 45 0.31 6.19 7.94
C ALA A 45 -1.10 6.11 7.36
N PRO A 46 -1.85 7.23 7.34
CA PRO A 46 -3.19 7.23 6.79
C PRO A 46 -3.12 6.49 5.45
N PRO A 47 -4.05 5.56 5.19
CA PRO A 47 -4.04 4.81 3.94
C PRO A 47 -3.84 5.81 2.82
N PRO A 48 -2.99 5.55 1.80
CA PRO A 48 -2.85 6.46 0.69
C PRO A 48 -4.27 6.74 0.22
N MET A 49 -4.69 8.00 0.34
CA MET A 49 -6.01 8.41 -0.15
C MET A 49 -6.07 7.86 -1.56
N ARG A 50 -6.93 6.86 -1.79
CA ARG A 50 -7.24 6.41 -3.12
C ARG A 50 -7.82 7.66 -3.77
N GLU A 51 -6.99 8.34 -4.57
CA GLU A 51 -7.45 9.39 -5.46
C GLU A 51 -8.62 8.75 -6.19
N ALA A 52 -9.84 9.23 -5.90
CA ALA A 52 -11.03 8.71 -6.53
C ALA A 52 -10.76 8.74 -8.03
N GLU A 53 -10.82 7.57 -8.69
CA GLU A 53 -10.57 7.52 -10.12
C GLU A 53 -11.45 8.60 -10.76
N PRO A 54 -10.83 9.58 -11.44
CA PRO A 54 -11.61 10.62 -12.06
C PRO A 54 -12.59 9.93 -13.03
N PRO A 55 -13.83 10.45 -13.18
CA PRO A 55 -14.77 9.90 -14.16
C PRO A 55 -14.07 9.75 -15.51
N ALA A 56 -14.41 8.73 -16.29
CA ALA A 56 -13.65 8.28 -17.47
C ALA A 56 -13.23 9.38 -18.46
N ASP A 57 -13.93 10.51 -18.47
CA ASP A 57 -13.68 11.70 -19.27
C ASP A 57 -12.70 12.70 -18.63
N ARG A 58 -12.02 12.37 -17.54
CA ARG A 58 -11.13 13.29 -16.81
C ARG A 58 -9.74 12.70 -16.63
N VAL A 59 -8.73 13.44 -17.06
CA VAL A 59 -7.32 13.03 -17.04
C VAL A 59 -6.51 13.95 -16.13
N LYS A 60 -5.67 13.36 -15.28
CA LYS A 60 -4.70 14.10 -14.44
C LYS A 60 -3.35 14.13 -15.15
N LEU A 61 -2.97 15.30 -15.65
CA LEU A 61 -1.69 15.55 -16.28
C LEU A 61 -0.66 15.97 -15.23
N TYR A 62 0.55 15.43 -15.36
CA TYR A 62 1.72 15.86 -14.60
C TYR A 62 2.49 16.91 -15.39
N VAL A 63 2.90 17.98 -14.71
CA VAL A 63 3.69 19.07 -15.25
C VAL A 63 4.95 19.21 -14.40
N GLU A 64 6.12 19.14 -15.02
CA GLU A 64 7.43 19.23 -14.33
C GLU A 64 7.71 20.60 -13.71
N GLN A 65 6.91 21.62 -14.01
CA GLN A 65 7.08 22.97 -13.49
C GLN A 65 6.05 23.25 -12.40
N GLY A 66 6.54 23.81 -11.29
CA GLY A 66 5.77 24.17 -10.10
C GLY A 66 5.95 25.63 -9.69
N SER A 67 5.58 25.95 -8.45
CA SER A 67 5.64 27.33 -7.94
C SER A 67 7.06 27.89 -7.82
N GLU A 68 8.09 27.05 -7.67
CA GLU A 68 9.50 27.49 -7.73
C GLU A 68 9.88 28.07 -9.09
N HIS A 69 9.11 27.74 -10.14
CA HIS A 69 9.30 28.22 -11.50
C HIS A 69 8.40 29.44 -11.79
N GLY A 70 7.72 29.99 -10.78
CA GLY A 70 6.84 31.15 -10.91
C GLY A 70 5.39 30.81 -11.30
N TRP A 71 5.01 29.53 -11.33
CA TRP A 71 3.63 29.14 -11.63
C TRP A 71 2.72 29.28 -10.41
N THR A 72 1.51 29.77 -10.66
CA THR A 72 0.38 29.69 -9.73
C THR A 72 -0.74 28.93 -10.42
N ALA A 73 -1.72 28.45 -9.64
CA ALA A 73 -2.88 27.78 -10.22
C ALA A 73 -3.59 28.69 -11.24
N GLU A 74 -3.70 29.98 -10.95
CA GLU A 74 -4.33 30.97 -11.84
C GLU A 74 -3.55 31.18 -13.13
N THR A 75 -2.22 31.38 -13.05
CA THR A 75 -1.40 31.64 -14.24
C THR A 75 -1.28 30.40 -15.12
N LEU A 76 -1.21 29.21 -14.51
CA LEU A 76 -1.18 27.94 -15.23
C LEU A 76 -2.52 27.67 -15.94
N MET A 77 -3.64 27.86 -15.25
CA MET A 77 -4.98 27.70 -15.86
C MET A 77 -5.21 28.73 -16.98
N SER A 78 -4.77 29.97 -16.79
CA SER A 78 -4.86 31.02 -17.81
C SER A 78 -4.02 30.66 -19.04
N ALA A 79 -2.78 30.20 -18.86
CA ALA A 79 -1.91 29.77 -19.96
C ALA A 79 -2.51 28.59 -20.74
N LEU A 80 -3.09 27.60 -20.05
CA LEU A 80 -3.78 26.48 -20.68
C LEU A 80 -5.01 26.93 -21.48
N SER A 81 -5.77 27.91 -20.97
CA SER A 81 -6.93 28.46 -21.66
C SER A 81 -6.58 29.28 -22.91
N GLN A 82 -5.36 29.81 -22.98
CA GLN A 82 -4.83 30.56 -24.12
C GLN A 82 -4.16 29.66 -25.15
N LEU A 83 -3.91 28.39 -24.82
CA LEU A 83 -3.34 27.43 -25.76
C LEU A 83 -4.32 27.22 -26.91
N ALA A 84 -3.92 27.64 -28.11
CA ALA A 84 -4.77 27.63 -29.29
C ALA A 84 -5.33 26.23 -29.57
N GLY A 85 -6.65 26.14 -29.74
CA GLY A 85 -7.35 24.91 -30.13
C GLY A 85 -7.94 24.08 -28.98
N GLN A 86 -7.82 24.51 -27.72
CA GLN A 86 -8.49 23.87 -26.58
C GLN A 86 -9.77 24.61 -26.16
N PRO A 87 -10.90 23.90 -25.92
CA PRO A 87 -12.05 24.47 -25.25
C PRO A 87 -11.65 25.08 -23.90
N ARG A 88 -12.20 26.26 -23.56
CA ARG A 88 -11.93 26.91 -22.25
C ARG A 88 -12.24 26.02 -21.05
N ASP A 89 -13.14 25.06 -21.22
CA ASP A 89 -13.56 24.15 -20.17
C ASP A 89 -12.74 22.86 -20.11
N THR A 90 -11.68 22.71 -20.90
CA THR A 90 -10.83 21.52 -20.88
C THR A 90 -9.99 21.48 -19.61
N ALA A 91 -9.48 22.60 -19.10
CA ALA A 91 -8.80 22.62 -17.81
C ALA A 91 -9.82 22.84 -16.67
N LEU A 92 -9.94 21.88 -15.76
CA LEU A 92 -10.91 21.89 -14.67
C LEU A 92 -10.32 22.36 -13.34
N ALA A 93 -9.09 21.95 -13.05
CA ALA A 93 -8.40 22.31 -11.82
C ALA A 93 -6.88 22.21 -11.99
N ALA A 94 -6.14 23.04 -11.25
CA ALA A 94 -4.69 22.96 -11.16
C ALA A 94 -4.26 22.90 -9.69
N ASP A 95 -3.39 21.94 -9.35
CA ASP A 95 -2.71 21.82 -8.06
C ASP A 95 -1.22 22.05 -8.30
N VAL A 96 -0.71 23.20 -7.86
CA VAL A 96 0.69 23.60 -8.07
C VAL A 96 1.49 23.31 -6.79
N LYS A 97 2.48 22.42 -6.90
CA LYS A 97 3.48 22.15 -5.86
C LYS A 97 4.76 22.95 -6.13
N PRO A 98 5.74 22.98 -5.21
CA PRO A 98 6.99 23.70 -5.43
C PRO A 98 7.72 23.29 -6.72
N ARG A 99 7.89 21.98 -6.93
CA ARG A 99 8.70 21.45 -8.04
C ARG A 99 7.91 20.96 -9.24
N TYR A 100 6.59 20.84 -9.14
CA TYR A 100 5.74 20.27 -10.19
C TYR A 100 4.30 20.74 -10.02
N ALA A 101 3.45 20.48 -11.00
CA ALA A 101 2.01 20.73 -10.89
C ALA A 101 1.21 19.54 -11.45
N TYR A 102 -0.03 19.42 -10.98
CA TYR A 102 -1.03 18.55 -11.56
C TYR A 102 -2.15 19.39 -12.16
N VAL A 103 -2.60 19.00 -13.35
CA VAL A 103 -3.73 19.62 -14.02
C VAL A 103 -4.78 18.56 -14.29
N LEU A 104 -6.00 18.80 -13.85
CA LEU A 104 -7.14 17.97 -14.19
C LEU A 104 -7.79 18.53 -15.46
N VAL A 105 -7.87 17.71 -16.50
CA VAL A 105 -8.48 18.09 -17.77
C VAL A 105 -9.67 17.20 -18.15
N ARG A 106 -10.54 17.68 -19.05
CA ARG A 106 -11.60 16.92 -19.73
C ARG A 106 -11.49 17.01 -21.25
#